data_AF-K1TZD5-F1
#
_entry.id   AF-K1TZD5-F1
#
_cell.length_a   1.000
_cell.length_b   1.000
_cell.length_c   1.000
_cell.angle_alpha   90.00
_cell.angle_beta   90.00
_cell.angle_gamma   90.00
#
_symmetry.space_group_name_H-M   'P 1'
#
loop_
_entity.id
_entity.type
_entity.pdbx_description
1 polymer ?
#
loop_
_entity_poly.entity_id
_entity_poly.type
_entity_poly.pdbx_seq_one_letter_code
_entity_poly.pdbx_strand_id
1 'polypeptide(L)' 'MPTVLANVNDLLEKRVLEETGEYASTGGRKAKSIGINKSYCHAMGILITANHIEMVLVNLGDEIIKKNRIR' A
#
# COMPACT_ATOMS: atom_id res chain seq x y z
N MET A 1 -12.64 -7.40 -20.79
CA MET A 1 -11.28 -7.99 -20.74
C MET A 1 -11.22 -8.99 -19.60
N PRO A 2 -11.22 -10.31 -19.85
CA PRO A 2 -11.29 -11.33 -18.80
C PRO A 2 -10.00 -11.46 -17.97
N THR A 3 -8.85 -11.19 -18.57
CA THR A 3 -7.53 -11.35 -17.92
C THR A 3 -7.26 -10.32 -16.83
N VAL A 4 -7.62 -9.07 -17.06
CA VAL A 4 -7.45 -7.99 -16.05
C VAL A 4 -8.30 -8.28 -14.82
N LEU A 5 -9.55 -8.73 -15.02
CA LEU A 5 -10.47 -9.01 -13.92
C LEU A 5 -10.06 -10.25 -13.13
N ALA A 6 -9.53 -11.28 -13.79
CA ALA A 6 -8.96 -12.45 -13.13
C ALA A 6 -7.76 -12.07 -12.24
N ASN A 7 -6.82 -11.27 -12.75
CA ASN A 7 -5.65 -10.81 -11.98
C ASN A 7 -6.06 -9.93 -10.79
N VAL A 8 -7.01 -9.01 -11.00
CA VAL A 8 -7.52 -8.13 -9.94
C VAL A 8 -8.18 -8.96 -8.83
N ASN A 9 -9.01 -9.94 -9.19
CA ASN A 9 -9.66 -10.81 -8.21
C ASN A 9 -8.64 -11.64 -7.41
N ASP A 10 -7.64 -12.22 -8.07
CA ASP A 10 -6.57 -12.95 -7.38
C ASP A 10 -5.80 -12.05 -6.39
N LEU A 11 -5.51 -10.80 -6.77
CA LEU A 11 -4.83 -9.84 -5.89
C LEU A 11 -5.72 -9.31 -4.75
N LEU A 12 -7.03 -9.20 -4.95
CA LEU A 12 -8.02 -8.89 -3.91
C LEU A 12 -8.14 -10.05 -2.92
N GLU A 13 -8.19 -11.30 -3.40
CA GLU A 13 -8.18 -12.51 -2.55
C GLU A 13 -6.91 -12.60 -1.69
N LYS A 14 -5.76 -12.25 -2.28
CA LYS A 14 -4.48 -12.14 -1.57
C LYS A 14 -4.40 -10.93 -0.63
N ARG A 15 -5.41 -10.06 -0.60
CA ARG A 15 -5.48 -8.81 0.19
C ARG A 15 -4.36 -7.81 -0.12
N VAL A 16 -3.70 -7.94 -1.27
CA VAL A 16 -2.72 -6.97 -1.78
C VAL A 16 -3.44 -5.70 -2.23
N LEU A 17 -4.65 -5.87 -2.78
CA LEU A 17 -5.52 -4.80 -3.20
C LEU A 17 -6.71 -4.65 -2.24
N GLU A 18 -7.30 -3.46 -2.21
CA GLU A 18 -8.55 -3.15 -1.52
C GLU A 18 -9.46 -2.29 -2.40
N GLU A 19 -10.78 -2.46 -2.27
CA GLU A 19 -11.75 -1.59 -2.94
C GLU A 19 -11.78 -0.23 -2.21
N THR A 20 -11.25 0.82 -2.84
CA THR A 20 -11.04 2.15 -2.22
C THR A 20 -12.21 3.11 -2.44
N GLY A 21 -13.39 2.60 -2.80
CA GLY A 21 -14.63 3.36 -2.98
C GLY A 21 -15.21 3.27 -4.40
N GLU A 22 -16.28 4.03 -4.65
CA GLU A 22 -16.87 4.21 -5.98
C GLU A 22 -16.31 5.49 -6.60
N TYR A 23 -15.77 5.41 -7.82
CA TYR A 23 -15.35 6.59 -8.58
C TYR A 23 -16.59 7.40 -8.99
N ALA A 24 -16.50 8.74 -8.98
CA ALA A 24 -17.62 9.64 -9.27
C ALA A 24 -18.33 9.25 -10.59
N SER A 25 -19.63 8.94 -10.48
CA SER A 25 -20.45 8.40 -11.56
C SER A 25 -20.54 9.37 -12.74
N THR A 26 -20.00 8.99 -13.90
CA THR A 26 -20.14 9.76 -15.15
C THR A 26 -21.36 9.32 -15.98
N GLY A 27 -22.47 8.95 -15.32
CA GLY A 27 -23.74 8.62 -15.98
C GLY A 27 -23.88 7.20 -16.54
N GLY A 28 -23.00 6.27 -16.13
CA GLY A 28 -23.01 4.84 -16.53
C GLY A 28 -22.83 3.87 -15.35
N ARG A 29 -22.50 2.60 -15.64
CA ARG A 29 -22.17 1.58 -14.61
C ARG A 29 -21.08 2.14 -13.68
N LYS A 30 -21.36 2.18 -12.38
CA LYS A 30 -20.42 2.73 -11.39
C LYS A 30 -19.10 1.97 -11.42
N ALA A 31 -18.01 2.70 -11.62
CA ALA A 31 -16.67 2.13 -11.55
C ALA A 31 -16.27 2.00 -10.06
N LYS A 32 -15.83 0.82 -9.66
CA LYS A 32 -15.18 0.61 -8.36
C LYS A 32 -13.71 1.01 -8.49
N SER A 33 -13.21 1.83 -7.57
CA SER A 33 -11.77 2.09 -7.47
C SER A 33 -11.10 0.96 -6.70
N ILE A 34 -9.94 0.55 -7.20
CA ILE A 34 -9.10 -0.46 -6.57
C ILE A 34 -7.78 0.22 -6.22
N GLY A 35 -7.34 0.03 -4.99
CA GLY A 35 -6.14 0.62 -4.44
C GLY A 35 -5.26 -0.45 -3.81
N ILE A 36 -4.03 -0.05 -3.48
CA ILE A 36 -3.09 -0.92 -2.76
C ILE A 36 -3.48 -0.91 -1.28
N ASN A 37 -3.61 -2.09 -0.69
CA ASN A 37 -3.73 -2.22 0.75
C ASN A 37 -2.41 -1.79 1.40
N LYS A 38 -2.37 -0.57 1.95
CA LYS A 38 -1.16 0.00 2.55
C LYS A 38 -0.61 -0.86 3.69
N SER A 39 -1.48 -1.60 4.39
CA SER A 39 -1.10 -2.46 5.51
C SER A 39 -0.60 -3.84 5.10
N TYR A 40 -0.64 -4.19 3.80
CA TYR A 40 -0.28 -5.52 3.31
C TYR A 40 1.17 -5.90 3.63
N CYS A 41 2.10 -4.96 3.51
CA CYS A 41 3.51 -5.17 3.79
C CYS A 41 4.11 -3.96 4.50
N HIS A 42 5.06 -4.21 5.37
CA HIS A 42 5.84 -3.20 6.08
C HIS A 42 7.32 -3.40 5.76
N ALA A 43 8.03 -2.31 5.49
CA ALA A 43 9.47 -2.34 5.28
C ALA A 43 10.18 -1.57 6.40
N MET A 44 11.36 -2.06 6.80
CA MET A 44 12.20 -1.39 7.79
C MET A 44 13.50 -0.93 7.13
N GLY A 45 13.79 0.37 7.21
CA GLY A 45 15.04 0.99 6.80
C GLY A 45 15.90 1.32 8.02
N ILE A 46 17.20 1.06 7.93
CA ILE A 46 18.17 1.45 8.95
C ILE A 46 19.26 2.31 8.28
N LEU A 47 19.45 3.52 8.79
CA LEU A 47 20.54 4.41 8.42
C LEU A 47 21.59 4.38 9.53
N ILE A 48 22.76 3.84 9.21
CA ILE A 48 23.90 3.76 10.13
C ILE A 48 24.88 4.88 9.79
N THR A 49 25.18 5.72 10.76
CA THR A 49 26.18 6.79 10.65
C THR A 49 27.19 6.68 11.80
N ALA A 50 28.28 7.44 11.75
CA ALA A 50 29.31 7.42 12.79
C ALA A 50 28.80 7.78 14.21
N ASN A 51 27.72 8.55 14.31
CA ASN A 51 27.27 9.17 15.56
C ASN A 51 25.86 8.76 15.99
N HIS A 52 25.15 7.99 15.15
CA HIS A 52 23.80 7.51 15.46
C HIS A 52 23.34 6.46 14.45
N ILE A 53 22.38 5.66 14.89
CA ILE A 53 21.58 4.76 14.07
C ILE A 53 20.16 5.33 14.02
N GLU A 54 19.60 5.43 12.82
CA GLU A 54 18.20 5.81 12.60
C GLU A 54 17.45 4.64 11.98
N MET A 55 16.26 4.35 12.50
CA MET A 55 15.42 3.25 12.07
C MET A 55 14.06 3.82 11.65
N VAL A 56 13.56 3.40 10.49
CA VAL A 56 12.29 3.84 9.91
C VAL A 56 11.47 2.61 9.56
N LEU A 57 10.20 2.59 9.97
CA LEU A 57 9.19 1.62 9.56
C LEU A 57 8.24 2.32 8.59
N VAL A 58 8.12 1.79 7.37
CA VAL A 58 7.23 2.30 6.33
C VAL A 58 6.19 1.25 5.93
N ASN A 59 5.02 1.69 5.48
CA ASN A 59 3.99 0.82 4.92
C ASN A 59 4.11 0.73 3.39
N LEU A 60 3.28 -0.11 2.75
CA LEU A 60 3.31 -0.29 1.30
C LEU A 60 2.83 0.94 0.51
N GLY A 61 2.20 1.91 1.19
CA GLY A 61 1.82 3.21 0.65
C GLY A 61 2.89 4.30 0.80
N ASP A 62 4.13 3.94 1.16
CA ASP A 62 5.25 4.87 1.39
C ASP A 62 5.05 5.82 2.59
N GLU A 63 4.17 5.46 3.53
CA GLU A 63 3.94 6.25 4.74
C GLU A 63 4.84 5.76 5.88
N ILE A 64 5.51 6.70 6.56
CA ILE A 64 6.29 6.38 7.77
C ILE A 64 5.34 6.11 8.93
N ILE A 65 5.31 4.86 9.39
CA ILE A 65 4.55 4.45 10.57
C ILE A 65 5.30 4.79 11.84
N LYS A 66 6.61 4.56 11.84
CA LYS A 66 7.44 4.81 13.02
C LYS A 66 8.85 5.19 12.62
N LYS A 67 9.44 6.09 13.39
CA LYS A 67 10.82 6.54 13.21
C LYS A 67 11.48 6.64 14.57
N ASN A 68 12.68 6.08 14.72
CA ASN A 68 13.45 6.18 15.95
C ASN A 68 14.92 6.44 15.64
N ARG A 69 15.59 7.17 16.53
CA ARG A 69 17.01 7.49 16.41
C ARG A 69 17.72 7.22 17.74
N ILE A 70 18.80 6.46 17.68
CA ILE A 70 19.64 6.09 18.82
C ILE A 70 21.03 6.70 18.57
N ARG A 71 21.54 7.45 19.56
CA ARG A 71 22.90 8.00 19.53
C ARG A 71 23.88 7.00 20.11
#